data_AF-A0A381EJ74-F1
#
_entry.id   AF-A0A381EJ74-F1
#
_cell.length_a   1.000
_cell.length_b   1.000
_cell.length_c   1.000
_cell.angle_alpha   90.00
_cell.angle_beta   90.00
_cell.angle_gamma   90.00
#
_symmetry.space_group_name_H-M   'P 1'
#
loop_
_entity.id
_entity.type
_entity.pdbx_description
1 polymer ?
#
loop_
_entity_poly.entity_id
_entity_poly.type
_entity_poly.pdbx_seq_one_letter_code
_entity_poly.pdbx_strand_id
1 'polypeptide(L)' 'MSVLNKKNSLKDISIQKDNLCFEDLSPKRTRGRPKKTNKKNCTYTFYCTKEELETLNLKAKEKNLDLPEYFRIKLFAK' A
#
# COMPACT_ATOMS: atom_id res chain seq x y z
N MET A 1 11.91 25.76 -30.67
CA MET A 1 11.81 25.95 -29.21
C MET A 1 11.24 24.67 -28.60
N SER A 2 12.10 23.69 -28.31
CA SER A 2 11.71 22.39 -27.74
C SER A 2 11.69 22.50 -26.22
N VAL A 3 10.50 22.42 -25.62
CA VAL A 3 10.36 22.43 -24.16
C VAL A 3 10.62 21.03 -23.63
N LEU A 4 11.86 20.81 -23.19
CA LEU A 4 12.23 19.69 -22.34
C LEU A 4 11.64 19.88 -20.93
N ASN A 5 11.32 18.75 -20.29
CA ASN A 5 11.19 18.52 -18.84
C ASN A 5 9.85 18.96 -18.22
N LYS A 6 9.15 18.15 -17.43
CA LYS A 6 9.61 17.24 -16.35
C LYS A 6 8.71 16.00 -16.32
N LYS A 7 9.31 14.81 -16.29
CA LYS A 7 8.62 13.61 -15.82
C LYS A 7 8.40 13.81 -14.32
N ASN A 8 7.17 14.10 -13.91
CA ASN A 8 6.78 14.16 -12.51
C ASN A 8 6.88 12.74 -11.94
N SER A 9 8.07 12.37 -11.48
CA SER A 9 8.23 11.20 -10.63
C SER A 9 7.43 11.46 -9.38
N LEU A 10 6.36 10.69 -9.15
CA LEU A 10 5.68 10.54 -7.87
C LEU A 10 6.68 10.00 -6.85
N LYS A 11 7.58 10.87 -6.41
CA LYS A 11 8.32 10.72 -5.17
C LYS A 11 7.41 11.32 -4.11
N ASP A 12 7.41 10.72 -2.94
CA ASP A 12 6.79 11.27 -1.73
C ASP A 12 5.33 10.86 -1.46
N ILE A 13 4.94 9.65 -1.87
CA ILE A 13 4.02 8.88 -1.01
C ILE A 13 4.85 8.37 0.16
N SER A 14 5.17 9.28 1.08
CA SER A 14 5.79 8.93 2.35
C SER A 14 4.73 8.27 3.22
N ILE A 15 4.91 6.97 3.47
CA ILE A 15 4.06 6.23 4.42
C ILE A 15 4.46 6.74 5.80
N GLN A 16 3.73 7.72 6.33
CA GLN A 16 3.75 7.95 7.77
C GLN A 16 3.10 6.72 8.40
N LYS A 17 3.96 5.83 8.92
CA LYS A 17 3.54 4.70 9.73
C LYS A 17 3.13 5.26 11.07
N ASP A 18 1.92 5.78 11.15
CA ASP A 18 1.28 6.06 12.44
C ASP A 18 1.02 4.71 13.08
N ASN A 19 2.00 4.33 13.90
CA ASN A 19 2.04 3.08 14.64
C ASN A 19 0.93 3.09 15.70
N LEU A 20 -0.30 2.78 15.32
CA LEU A 20 -1.26 2.19 16.25
C LEU A 20 -0.95 0.70 16.38
N CYS A 21 0.26 0.41 16.88
CA CYS A 21 0.68 -0.93 17.29
C CYS A 21 0.26 -1.08 18.75
N PHE A 22 -0.96 -1.59 18.96
CA PHE A 22 -1.42 -1.96 20.29
C PHE A 22 -0.53 -3.10 20.85
N GLU A 23 0.10 -2.77 21.97
CA GLU A 23 0.71 -3.60 23.00
C GLU A 23 1.90 -4.50 22.60
N ASP A 24 3.05 -4.13 23.18
CA ASP A 24 4.26 -4.93 23.33
C ASP A 24 3.96 -6.28 24.00
N LEU A 25 3.81 -7.32 23.19
CA LEU A 25 4.07 -8.69 23.61
C LEU A 25 5.34 -9.17 22.92
N SER A 26 6.48 -8.77 23.48
CA SER A 26 7.78 -9.30 23.07
C SER A 26 7.70 -10.84 23.06
N PRO A 27 7.98 -11.51 21.92
CA PRO A 27 7.82 -12.94 21.85
C PRO A 27 8.97 -13.58 22.63
N LYS A 28 8.66 -14.32 23.71
CA LYS A 28 9.63 -15.20 24.34
C LYS A 28 10.16 -16.16 23.26
N ARG A 29 11.45 -16.05 22.92
CA ARG A 29 12.13 -16.94 21.96
C ARG A 29 12.22 -18.34 22.54
N THR A 30 11.17 -19.13 22.41
CA THR A 30 11.24 -20.58 22.68
C THR A 30 12.01 -21.23 21.53
N ARG A 31 13.08 -21.95 21.84
CA ARG A 31 13.79 -22.80 20.86
C ARG A 31 12.82 -23.90 20.38
N GLY A 32 12.41 -23.82 19.12
CA GLY A 32 11.44 -24.70 18.50
C GLY A 32 10.95 -24.12 17.16
N ARG A 33 10.35 -24.97 16.32
CA ARG A 33 9.83 -24.60 14.99
C ARG A 33 8.94 -23.34 15.08
N PRO A 34 9.17 -22.30 14.27
CA PRO A 34 8.34 -21.10 14.31
C PRO A 34 6.87 -21.49 14.08
N LYS A 35 5.99 -21.12 15.00
CA LYS A 35 4.55 -21.26 14.80
C LYS A 35 4.18 -20.47 13.54
N LYS A 36 3.36 -21.05 12.65
CA LYS A 36 2.72 -20.30 11.56
C LYS A 36 1.95 -19.16 12.21
N THR A 37 2.53 -17.97 12.20
CA THR A 37 1.86 -16.75 12.65
C THR A 37 0.73 -16.49 11.68
N ASN A 38 -0.51 -16.47 12.18
CA ASN A 38 -1.65 -16.01 11.39
C ASN A 38 -1.27 -14.67 10.74
N LYS A 39 -1.33 -14.59 9.41
CA LYS A 39 -1.16 -13.32 8.71
C LYS A 39 -2.24 -12.40 9.25
N LYS A 40 -1.85 -11.40 10.06
CA LYS A 40 -2.80 -10.42 10.58
C LYS A 40 -3.37 -9.68 9.36
N ASN A 41 -4.68 -9.48 9.33
CA ASN A 41 -5.30 -8.59 8.35
C ASN A 41 -4.77 -7.18 8.65
N CYS A 42 -3.99 -6.62 7.73
CA CYS A 42 -3.51 -5.24 7.82
C CYS A 42 -4.44 -4.33 7.03
N THR A 43 -4.90 -3.26 7.66
CA THR A 43 -5.65 -2.18 7.01
C THR A 43 -4.68 -1.06 6.65
N TYR A 44 -4.76 -0.55 5.43
CA TYR A 44 -3.98 0.59 4.95
C TYR A 44 -4.91 1.70 4.51
N THR A 45 -4.68 2.91 4.99
CA THR A 45 -5.42 4.11 4.62
C THR A 45 -4.57 4.99 3.73
N PHE A 46 -5.13 5.44 2.61
CA PHE A 46 -4.49 6.36 1.68
C PHE A 46 -5.38 7.58 1.50
N TYR A 47 -4.78 8.75 1.59
CA TYR A 47 -5.45 10.01 1.31
C TYR A 47 -5.25 10.34 -0.17
N CYS A 48 -6.33 10.71 -0.84
CA CYS A 48 -6.31 11.13 -2.24
C CYS A 48 -7.36 12.22 -2.45
N THR A 49 -7.17 13.02 -3.49
CA THR A 49 -8.18 13.99 -3.96
C THR A 49 -9.28 13.28 -4.74
N LYS A 50 -10.41 13.94 -4.96
CA LYS A 50 -11.54 13.36 -5.73
C LYS A 50 -11.14 12.99 -7.15
N GLU A 51 -10.37 13.85 -7.81
CA GLU A 51 -9.88 13.63 -9.18
C GLU A 51 -8.96 12.40 -9.25
N GLU A 52 -8.06 12.24 -8.28
CA GLU A 52 -7.18 11.07 -8.19
C GLU A 52 -7.98 9.78 -8.01
N LEU A 53 -9.00 9.79 -7.16
CA LEU A 53 -9.87 8.64 -6.93
C LEU A 53 -10.58 8.21 -8.23
N GLU A 54 -11.11 9.15 -9.00
CA GLU A 54 -11.75 8.87 -10.29
C GLU A 54 -10.77 8.23 -11.29
N THR A 55 -9.55 8.79 -11.41
CA THR A 55 -8.54 8.22 -12.31
C THR A 55 -8.10 6.82 -11.89
N LEU A 56 -8.02 6.54 -10.58
CA LEU A 56 -7.68 5.22 -10.06
C LEU A 56 -8.79 4.20 -10.33
N ASN A 57 -10.05 4.60 -10.18
CA ASN A 57 -11.19 3.78 -10.53
C ASN A 57 -11.21 3.41 -12.01
N LEU A 58 -10.89 4.36 -12.90
CA LEU A 58 -10.78 4.08 -14.33
C LEU A 58 -9.68 3.05 -14.61
N LYS A 59 -8.49 3.24 -14.03
CA LYS A 59 -7.37 2.29 -14.19
C LYS A 59 -7.66 0.90 -13.64
N ALA A 60 -8.42 0.80 -12.55
CA ALA A 60 -8.85 -0.47 -12.00
C ALA A 60 -9.83 -1.18 -12.94
N LYS A 61 -10.82 -0.44 -13.47
CA LYS A 61 -11.80 -0.93 -14.46
C LYS A 61 -11.14 -1.40 -15.76
N GLU A 62 -10.17 -0.66 -16.29
CA GLU A 62 -9.39 -1.08 -17.47
C GLU A 62 -8.69 -2.44 -17.29
N LYS A 63 -8.38 -2.80 -16.05
CA LYS A 63 -7.75 -4.07 -15.69
C LYS A 63 -8.76 -5.13 -15.26
N ASN A 64 -10.07 -4.83 -15.29
CA ASN A 64 -11.15 -5.68 -14.77
C ASN A 64 -10.90 -6.10 -13.31
N LEU A 65 -10.37 -5.18 -12.50
CA LEU A 65 -10.09 -5.39 -11.08
C LEU A 65 -10.91 -4.43 -10.23
N ASP A 66 -11.24 -4.89 -9.04
CA ASP A 66 -11.74 -4.01 -7.99
C ASP A 66 -10.62 -3.08 -7.50
N LEU A 67 -10.99 -1.86 -7.09
CA LEU A 67 -10.06 -0.85 -6.59
C LEU A 67 -9.09 -1.40 -5.51
N PRO A 68 -9.54 -2.09 -4.44
CA PRO A 68 -8.62 -2.67 -3.46
C PRO A 68 -7.67 -3.73 -4.04
N GLU A 69 -8.11 -4.54 -5.00
CA GLU A 69 -7.26 -5.54 -5.64
C GLU A 69 -6.19 -4.88 -6.52
N TYR A 70 -6.60 -3.87 -7.29
CA TYR A 70 -5.70 -3.03 -8.06
C TYR A 70 -4.60 -2.45 -7.18
N PHE A 71 -4.94 -1.89 -6.02
CA PHE A 71 -3.97 -1.36 -5.06
C PHE A 71 -3.03 -2.42 -4.50
N ARG A 72 -3.54 -3.59 -4.14
CA ARG A 72 -2.71 -4.69 -3.61
C ARG A 72 -1.66 -5.13 -4.62
N ILE A 73 -2.07 -5.33 -5.87
CA ILE A 73 -1.15 -5.72 -6.94
C ILE A 73 -0.16 -4.59 -7.21
N LYS A 74 -0.64 -3.35 -7.34
CA LYS A 74 0.22 -2.19 -7.65
C LYS A 74 1.30 -1.94 -6.59
N LEU A 75 0.97 -2.12 -5.30
CA LEU A 75 1.86 -1.79 -4.18
C LEU A 75 2.75 -2.95 -3.75
N PHE A 76 2.29 -4.19 -3.89
CA PHE A 76 2.99 -5.36 -3.34
C PHE A 76 3.44 -6.39 -4.38
N ALA A 77 2.97 -6.33 -5.63
CA ALA A 77 3.55 -7.14 -6.69
C ALA A 77 4.87 -6.50 -7.12
N LYS A 78 5.98 -7.13 -6.72
CA LYS A 78 7.34 -6.74 -7.09
C LYS A 78 7.87 -7.65 -8.18
#